data_AF-A0A0N7KJY2-F1
#
_entry.id   AF-A0A0N7KJY2-F1
#
_cell.length_a   1.000
_cell.length_b   1.000
_cell.length_c   1.000
_cell.angle_alpha   90.00
_cell.angle_beta   90.00
_cell.angle_gamma   90.00
#
_symmetry.space_group_name_H-M   'P 1'
#
loop_
_entity.id
_entity.type
_entity.pdbx_description
1 polymer ?
#
loop_
_entity_poly.entity_id
_entity_poly.type
_entity_poly.pdbx_seq_one_letter_code
_entity_poly.pdbx_strand_id
1 'polypeptide(L)'
;MAARKNAGVLALFDVDGTLTAPRKVVTPEMLQFMKQLREHVTVGVVGGSDLVKISEQLGKSVTTDYDYCFSENGLVAHKNGELIGTQVSP
;
A
#
# COMPACT_ATOMS: atom_id res chain seq x y z
N MET A 1 15.78 11.19 -19.52
CA MET A 1 14.44 11.58 -19.03
C MET A 1 13.88 10.40 -18.26
N ALA A 2 13.37 10.61 -17.04
CA ALA A 2 12.64 9.55 -16.34
C ALA A 2 11.42 9.17 -17.20
N ALA A 3 11.21 7.87 -17.42
CA ALA A 3 9.99 7.39 -18.06
C ALA A 3 8.79 7.91 -17.25
N ARG A 4 7.81 8.49 -17.93
CA ARG A 4 6.60 8.98 -17.26
C ARG A 4 5.85 7.76 -16.72
N LYS A 5 5.49 7.79 -15.43
CA LYS A 5 4.53 6.82 -14.83
C LYS A 5 3.37 6.62 -15.80
N ASN A 6 2.96 5.38 -16.03
CA ASN A 6 1.80 5.10 -16.88
C ASN A 6 0.54 5.66 -16.19
N ALA A 7 0.07 6.82 -16.65
CA ALA A 7 -0.89 7.66 -15.95
C ALA A 7 -2.31 7.07 -15.82
N GLY A 8 -2.57 5.88 -16.35
CA GLY A 8 -3.86 5.20 -16.27
C GLY A 8 -3.86 3.86 -15.53
N VAL A 9 -2.72 3.42 -14.99
CA VAL A 9 -2.59 2.10 -14.34
C VAL A 9 -2.39 2.23 -12.84
N LEU A 10 -3.25 1.52 -12.09
CA LEU A 10 -3.11 1.27 -10.66
C LEU A 10 -2.91 -0.23 -10.44
N ALA A 11 -1.78 -0.60 -9.83
CA ALA A 11 -1.57 -1.92 -9.27
C ALA A 11 -1.94 -1.89 -7.79
N LEU A 12 -3.07 -2.53 -7.45
CA LEU A 12 -3.61 -2.59 -6.10
C LEU A 12 -3.45 -4.00 -5.55
N PHE A 13 -2.77 -4.13 -4.41
CA PHE A 13 -2.41 -5.42 -3.83
C PHE A 13 -3.08 -5.63 -2.48
N ASP A 14 -3.55 -6.85 -2.24
CA ASP A 14 -3.82 -7.30 -0.88
C ASP A 14 -2.52 -7.40 -0.06
N VAL A 15 -2.62 -7.41 1.27
CA VAL A 15 -1.45 -7.46 2.17
C VAL A 15 -1.08 -8.90 2.50
N ASP A 16 -1.89 -9.58 3.33
CA ASP A 16 -1.53 -10.86 3.94
C ASP A 16 -1.69 -12.03 2.95
N GLY A 17 -0.64 -12.80 2.73
CA GLY A 17 -0.64 -13.89 1.75
C GLY A 17 -0.39 -13.45 0.29
N THR A 18 -0.36 -12.14 0.03
CA THR A 18 -0.02 -11.57 -1.29
C THR A 18 1.34 -10.88 -1.27
N LEU A 19 1.51 -9.81 -0.49
CA LEU A 19 2.79 -9.10 -0.35
C LEU A 19 3.66 -9.70 0.75
N THR A 20 3.05 -10.37 1.73
CA THR A 20 3.76 -11.07 2.79
C THR A 20 3.34 -12.53 2.82
N ALA A 21 4.22 -13.40 3.37
CA ALA A 21 3.74 -14.69 3.83
C ALA A 21 2.69 -14.49 4.95
N PRO A 22 1.76 -15.44 5.15
CA PRO A 22 0.69 -15.30 6.14
C PRO A 22 1.21 -14.90 7.53
N ARG A 23 0.71 -13.76 8.04
CA ARG A 23 1.04 -13.15 9.34
C ARG A 23 2.52 -12.88 9.56
N LYS A 24 3.30 -12.75 8.49
CA LYS A 24 4.73 -12.42 8.54
C LYS A 24 4.98 -10.99 8.04
N VAL A 25 6.15 -10.48 8.41
CA VAL A 25 6.68 -9.22 7.89
C VAL A 25 7.15 -9.44 6.45
N VAL A 26 6.97 -8.42 5.62
CA VAL A 26 7.43 -8.34 4.23
C VAL A 26 8.95 -8.57 4.15
N THR A 27 9.40 -9.21 3.07
CA THR A 27 10.83 -9.39 2.83
C THR A 27 11.47 -8.11 2.29
N PRO A 28 12.78 -7.87 2.54
CA PRO A 28 13.48 -6.74 1.94
C PRO A 28 13.46 -6.75 0.41
N GLU A 29 13.51 -7.95 -0.20
CA GLU A 29 13.40 -8.13 -1.65
C GLU A 29 12.05 -7.66 -2.18
N MET A 30 10.94 -8.03 -1.51
CA MET A 30 9.61 -7.57 -1.91
C MET A 30 9.47 -6.05 -1.75
N LEU A 31 9.98 -5.47 -0.65
CA LEU A 31 10.00 -4.01 -0.49
C LEU A 31 10.76 -3.31 -1.63
N GLN A 32 11.91 -3.86 -2.02
CA GLN A 32 12.70 -3.32 -3.13
C GLN A 32 11.95 -3.43 -4.46
N PHE A 33 11.30 -4.56 -4.71
CA PHE A 33 10.47 -4.77 -5.89
C PHE A 33 9.32 -3.75 -5.95
N MET A 34 8.60 -3.55 -4.85
CA MET A 34 7.47 -2.61 -4.80
C MET A 34 7.91 -1.17 -5.06
N LYS A 35 9.08 -0.76 -4.56
CA LYS A 35 9.68 0.55 -4.86
C LYS A 35 9.99 0.71 -6.34
N GLN A 36 10.58 -0.30 -6.97
CA GLN A 36 10.86 -0.29 -8.41
C GLN A 36 9.56 -0.26 -9.23
N LEU A 37 8.56 -1.05 -8.87
CA LEU A 37 7.24 -1.04 -9.52
C LEU A 37 6.60 0.35 -9.47
N ARG A 38 6.73 1.04 -8.33
CA ARG A 38 6.23 2.41 -8.13
C ARG A 38 6.92 3.43 -9.03
N GLU A 39 8.07 3.16 -9.63
CA GLU A 39 8.66 4.07 -10.63
C GLU A 39 7.90 4.02 -11.97
N HIS A 40 7.17 2.93 -12.24
CA HIS A 40 6.52 2.67 -13.52
C HIS A 40 5.00 2.88 -13.50
N VAL A 41 4.34 2.53 -12.40
CA VAL A 41 2.87 2.60 -12.26
C VAL A 41 2.47 3.18 -10.90
N THR A 42 1.21 3.56 -10.76
CA THR A 42 0.65 3.86 -9.44
C THR A 42 0.52 2.56 -8.65
N VAL A 43 1.01 2.54 -7.41
CA VAL A 43 0.97 1.35 -6.55
C VAL A 43 0.17 1.64 -5.29
N GLY A 44 -0.77 0.76 -4.96
CA GLY A 44 -1.55 0.83 -3.73
C GLY A 44 -1.59 -0.50 -3.00
N VAL A 45 -1.87 -0.43 -1.70
CA VAL A 45 -2.17 -1.60 -0.86
C VAL A 45 -3.58 -1.48 -0.28
N VAL A 46 -4.27 -2.62 -0.15
CA VAL A 46 -5.56 -2.74 0.51
C VAL A 46 -5.55 -3.92 1.47
N GLY A 47 -6.13 -3.77 2.65
CA GLY A 47 -6.27 -4.88 3.59
C GLY A 47 -7.47 -4.68 4.51
N GLY A 48 -8.04 -5.79 4.99
CA GLY A 48 -9.15 -5.77 5.94
C GLY A 48 -8.76 -5.37 7.37
N SER A 49 -7.46 -5.36 7.67
CA SER A 49 -6.93 -4.95 8.96
C SER A 49 -6.85 -3.43 9.09
N ASP A 50 -6.77 -2.95 10.33
CA ASP A 50 -6.41 -1.57 10.65
C ASP A 50 -4.99 -1.20 10.15
N LEU A 51 -4.70 0.11 10.11
CA LEU A 51 -3.41 0.62 9.64
C LEU A 51 -2.23 0.13 10.49
N VAL A 52 -2.44 -0.13 11.79
CA VAL A 52 -1.37 -0.59 12.69
C VAL A 52 -0.89 -1.97 12.26
N LYS A 53 -1.81 -2.91 12.07
CA LYS A 53 -1.51 -4.28 11.60
C LYS A 53 -0.91 -4.30 10.21
N ILE A 54 -1.40 -3.46 9.30
CA ILE A 54 -0.77 -3.32 7.97
C ILE A 54 0.67 -2.81 8.12
N SER A 55 0.92 -1.84 9.00
CA SER A 55 2.27 -1.29 9.26
C SER A 55 3.21 -2.29 9.93
N GLU A 56 2.70 -3.22 10.75
CA GLU A 56 3.48 -4.33 11.31
C GLU A 56 4.00 -5.25 10.19
N GLN A 57 3.21 -5.48 9.14
CA GLN A 57 3.58 -6.35 8.03
C GLN A 57 4.44 -5.65 6.98
N LEU A 58 4.11 -4.42 6.60
CA LEU A 58 4.75 -3.70 5.48
C LEU A 58 5.77 -2.64 5.91
N GLY A 59 5.85 -2.35 7.21
CA GLY A 59 6.70 -1.30 7.77
C GLY A 59 5.95 -0.02 8.13
N LYS A 60 6.54 0.76 9.03
CA LYS A 60 5.93 1.98 9.61
C LYS A 60 5.69 3.10 8.60
N SER A 61 6.36 3.08 7.46
CA SER A 61 6.28 4.06 6.39
C SER A 61 5.28 3.68 5.29
N VAL A 62 4.40 2.70 5.53
CA VAL A 62 3.45 2.18 4.52
C VAL A 62 2.63 3.27 3.81
N THR A 63 2.19 4.31 4.52
CA THR A 63 1.39 5.40 3.92
C THR A 63 2.19 6.26 2.94
N THR A 64 3.53 6.27 3.04
CA THR A 64 4.44 7.01 2.17
C THR A 64 5.20 6.12 1.19
N ASP A 65 5.34 4.82 1.47
CA ASP A 65 6.02 3.85 0.61
C ASP A 65 5.18 3.49 -0.62
N TYR A 66 3.85 3.55 -0.49
CA TYR A 66 2.88 3.33 -1.57
C TYR A 66 2.17 4.64 -1.93
N ASP A 67 1.64 4.74 -3.15
CA ASP A 67 0.85 5.92 -3.57
C ASP A 67 -0.51 5.94 -2.86
N TYR A 68 -1.10 4.76 -2.62
CA TYR A 68 -2.32 4.58 -1.83
C TYR A 68 -2.15 3.51 -0.75
N CYS A 69 -2.76 3.74 0.42
CA CYS A 69 -2.89 2.76 1.48
C CYS A 69 -4.32 2.75 2.00
N PHE A 70 -5.01 1.62 1.79
CA PHE A 70 -6.40 1.40 2.18
C PHE A 70 -6.46 0.38 3.32
N SER A 71 -6.67 0.85 4.55
CA SER A 71 -6.93 -0.03 5.70
C SER A 71 -8.42 -0.23 5.91
N GLU A 72 -8.79 -1.27 6.65
CA GLU A 72 -10.18 -1.62 6.95
C GLU A 72 -11.03 -1.75 5.67
N ASN A 73 -10.49 -2.44 4.66
CA ASN A 73 -11.10 -2.58 3.33
C ASN A 73 -11.39 -1.24 2.63
N GLY A 74 -10.61 -0.20 2.93
CA GLY A 74 -10.76 1.13 2.34
C GLY A 74 -11.69 2.06 3.09
N LEU A 75 -12.22 1.65 4.25
CA LEU A 75 -12.91 2.59 5.16
C LEU A 75 -11.97 3.68 5.66
N VAL A 76 -10.66 3.44 5.68
CA VAL A 76 -9.63 4.45 5.93
C VAL A 76 -8.65 4.47 4.77
N ALA A 77 -8.51 5.62 4.13
CA ALA A 77 -7.74 5.77 2.89
C ALA A 77 -6.67 6.86 3.02
N HIS A 78 -5.43 6.51 2.71
CA HIS A 78 -4.32 7.46 2.58
C HIS A 78 -3.83 7.52 1.13
N LYS A 79 -3.38 8.70 0.70
CA LYS A 79 -2.70 8.93 -0.57
C LYS A 79 -1.46 9.78 -0.33
N ASN A 80 -0.29 9.28 -0.74
CA ASN A 80 1.00 9.97 -0.55
C ASN A 80 1.24 10.43 0.91
N GLY A 81 0.89 9.60 1.88
CA GLY A 81 1.00 9.91 3.31
C GLY A 81 -0.17 10.70 3.91
N GLU A 82 -1.01 11.32 3.08
CA GLU A 82 -2.13 12.15 3.54
C GLU A 82 -3.42 11.34 3.65
N LEU A 83 -4.18 11.53 4.74
CA LEU A 83 -5.51 10.96 4.90
C LEU A 83 -6.48 11.63 3.91
N ILE A 84 -7.07 10.85 3.01
CA ILE A 84 -7.99 11.35 1.97
C ILE A 84 -9.45 11.00 2.23
N GLY A 85 -9.72 10.10 3.17
CA GLY A 85 -11.09 9.74 3.53
C GLY A 85 -11.15 8.74 4.66
N THR A 86 -12.19 8.91 5.49
CA THR A 86 -12.66 7.91 6.44
C THR A 86 -14.15 7.72 6.25
N GLN A 87 -14.61 6.47 6.32
CA GLN A 87 -16.03 6.15 6.38
C GLN A 87 -16.39 5.79 7.81
N VAL A 88 -17.10 6.70 8.46
CA VAL A 88 -17.81 6.44 9.72
C VAL A 88 -19.21 5.96 9.37
N SER A 89 -19.59 4.78 9.88
CA SER A 89 -20.99 4.37 9.82
C SER A 89 -21.80 5.33 10.72
N PRO A 90 -22.97 5.84 10.25
CA PRO A 90 -23.83 6.71 11.04
C PRO A 90 -24.40 6.03 12.29
#